data_AF-A0A962NFU9-F1
#
_entry.id   AF-A0A962NFU9-F1
#
_cell.length_a   1.000
_cell.length_b   1.000
_cell.length_c   1.000
_cell.angle_alpha   90.00
_cell.angle_beta   90.00
_cell.angle_gamma   90.00
#
_symmetry.space_group_name_H-M   'P 1'
#
loop_
_entity.id
_entity.type
_entity.pdbx_description
1 polymer ?
#
loop_
_entity_poly.entity_id
_entity_poly.type
_entity_poly.pdbx_seq_one_letter_code
_entity_poly.pdbx_strand_id
1 'polypeptide(L)'
;MDDFLAARLHEFDRRSGVPLPGELREQLTELALVSDFAWEVLCGEPALLGVDPSRARRVPPGRSESELRVSLRQWRRREALRLIALDVVRGASVDRVMAATSRVAERGLAAALACAGQELEQRHGLPRNAAGEIQPLAC
;
A
#
# COMPACT_ATOMS: atom_id res chain seq x y z
N MET A 1 28.79 9.34 -0.79
CA MET A 1 27.40 8.95 -1.12
C MET A 1 27.38 7.60 -1.80
N ASP A 2 28.29 7.37 -2.76
CA ASP A 2 28.41 6.09 -3.49
C ASP A 2 28.68 4.86 -2.60
N ASP A 3 29.54 4.95 -1.58
CA ASP A 3 29.83 3.83 -0.67
C ASP A 3 28.61 3.34 0.11
N PHE A 4 27.73 4.26 0.54
CA PHE A 4 26.52 3.92 1.30
C PHE A 4 25.47 3.25 0.42
N LEU A 5 25.29 3.77 -0.80
CA LEU A 5 24.41 3.17 -1.80
C LEU A 5 24.90 1.78 -2.22
N ALA A 6 26.20 1.62 -2.44
CA ALA A 6 26.82 0.33 -2.76
C ALA A 6 26.59 -0.69 -1.64
N ALA A 7 26.77 -0.30 -0.37
CA ALA A 7 26.50 -1.15 0.78
C ALA A 7 25.01 -1.55 0.87
N ARG A 8 24.08 -0.62 0.62
CA ARG A 8 22.64 -0.89 0.55
C ARG A 8 22.30 -1.91 -0.54
N LEU A 9 22.77 -1.70 -1.76
CA LEU A 9 22.48 -2.60 -2.90
C LEU A 9 23.05 -3.99 -2.68
N HIS A 10 24.27 -4.09 -2.12
CA HIS A 10 24.86 -5.38 -1.75
C HIS A 10 24.04 -6.11 -0.67
N GLU A 11 23.54 -5.41 0.34
CA GLU A 11 22.64 -6.00 1.35
C GLU A 11 21.35 -6.53 0.72
N PHE A 12 20.76 -5.78 -0.22
CA PHE A 12 19.56 -6.22 -0.91
C PHE A 12 19.81 -7.46 -1.76
N ASP A 13 20.91 -7.49 -2.52
CA ASP A 13 21.33 -8.63 -3.34
C ASP A 13 21.53 -9.90 -2.49
N ARG A 14 22.14 -9.78 -1.30
CA ARG A 14 22.26 -10.91 -0.36
C ARG A 14 20.92 -11.46 0.10
N ARG A 15 19.91 -10.60 0.30
CA ARG A 15 18.58 -11.01 0.75
C ARG A 15 17.69 -11.55 -0.37
N SER A 16 17.83 -11.04 -1.59
CA SER A 16 17.00 -11.45 -2.73
C SER A 16 17.45 -12.80 -3.31
N GLY A 17 18.73 -13.16 -3.20
CA GLY A 17 19.27 -14.47 -3.60
C GLY A 17 19.27 -14.73 -5.11
N VAL A 18 18.83 -13.77 -5.93
CA VAL A 18 18.76 -13.85 -7.39
C VAL A 18 19.29 -12.53 -7.99
N PRO A 19 20.18 -12.58 -9.00
CA PRO A 19 20.63 -11.38 -9.68
C PRO A 19 19.45 -10.63 -10.30
N LEU A 20 19.28 -9.36 -9.94
CA LEU A 20 18.25 -8.53 -10.51
C LEU A 20 18.58 -8.15 -11.98
N PRO A 21 17.59 -8.15 -12.88
CA PRO A 21 17.69 -7.49 -14.18
C PRO A 21 18.17 -6.04 -14.04
N GLY A 22 18.93 -5.54 -15.03
CA GLY A 22 19.52 -4.19 -15.01
C GLY A 22 18.51 -3.08 -14.74
N GLU A 23 17.35 -3.13 -15.41
CA GLU A 23 16.25 -2.18 -15.18
C GLU A 23 15.77 -2.17 -13.72
N LEU A 24 15.57 -3.34 -13.11
CA LEU A 24 15.13 -3.42 -11.71
C LEU A 24 16.21 -2.92 -10.74
N ARG A 25 17.49 -3.06 -11.10
CA ARG A 25 18.61 -2.53 -10.32
C ARG A 25 18.63 -1.00 -10.36
N GLU A 26 18.43 -0.39 -11.53
CA GLU A 26 18.32 1.07 -11.66
C GLU A 26 17.17 1.64 -10.84
N GLN A 27 15.98 1.01 -10.93
CA GLN A 27 14.82 1.40 -10.13
C GLN A 27 15.09 1.32 -8.63
N LEU A 28 15.79 0.28 -8.19
CA LEU A 28 16.22 0.11 -6.79
C LEU A 28 17.20 1.19 -6.38
N THR A 29 18.15 1.54 -7.24
CA THR A 29 19.12 2.62 -7.01
C THR A 29 18.41 3.96 -6.84
N GLU A 30 17.48 4.31 -7.74
CA GLU A 30 16.70 5.54 -7.63
C GLU A 30 15.89 5.59 -6.33
N LEU A 31 15.17 4.50 -6.00
CA LEU A 31 14.41 4.43 -4.75
C LEU A 31 15.29 4.56 -3.51
N ALA A 32 16.46 3.91 -3.51
CA ALA A 32 17.41 3.94 -2.40
C ALA A 32 18.01 5.33 -2.17
N LEU A 33 18.13 6.13 -3.23
CA LEU A 33 18.62 7.51 -3.17
C LEU A 33 17.53 8.48 -2.69
N VAL A 34 16.27 8.25 -3.05
CA VAL A 34 15.19 9.21 -2.84
C VAL A 34 14.38 8.94 -1.57
N SER A 35 14.30 7.70 -1.08
CA SER A 35 13.46 7.37 0.07
C SER A 35 13.95 6.20 0.93
N ASP A 36 14.40 6.52 2.15
CA ASP A 36 14.72 5.53 3.18
C ASP A 36 13.51 4.65 3.54
N PHE A 37 12.33 5.25 3.61
CA PHE A 37 11.10 4.51 3.87
C PHE A 37 10.81 3.47 2.77
N ALA A 38 10.93 3.86 1.50
CA ALA A 38 10.72 2.93 0.39
C ALA A 38 11.72 1.77 0.44
N TRP A 39 12.99 2.10 0.72
CA TRP A 39 14.05 1.13 0.91
C TRP A 39 13.74 0.13 2.04
N GLU A 40 13.33 0.60 3.21
CA GLU A 40 12.98 -0.26 4.35
C GLU A 40 11.81 -1.19 4.06
N VAL A 41 10.74 -0.66 3.43
CA VAL A 41 9.58 -1.47 3.05
C VAL A 41 9.97 -2.55 2.04
N LEU A 42 10.79 -2.20 1.04
CA LEU A 42 11.25 -3.15 0.02
C LEU A 42 12.19 -4.21 0.59
N CYS A 43 13.08 -3.84 1.52
CA CYS A 43 13.93 -4.78 2.23
C CYS A 43 13.15 -5.76 3.12
N GLY A 44 12.03 -5.29 3.71
CA GLY A 44 11.14 -6.13 4.49
C GLY A 44 10.24 -7.03 3.62
N GLU A 45 9.94 -6.60 2.40
CA GLU A 45 9.09 -7.33 1.45
C GLU A 45 9.67 -7.30 0.02
N PRO A 46 10.72 -8.07 -0.29
CA PRO A 46 11.39 -8.03 -1.59
C PRO A 46 10.48 -8.40 -2.77
N ALA A 47 9.42 -9.17 -2.51
CA ALA A 47 8.40 -9.54 -3.51
C ALA A 47 7.59 -8.34 -4.06
N LEU A 48 7.75 -7.14 -3.48
CA LEU A 48 7.17 -5.91 -4.03
C LEU A 48 7.97 -5.37 -5.22
N LEU A 49 9.21 -5.82 -5.42
CA LEU A 49 10.04 -5.41 -6.54
C LEU A 49 9.45 -5.88 -7.88
N GLY A 50 9.51 -5.02 -8.90
CA GLY A 50 9.00 -5.34 -10.24
C GLY A 50 7.48 -5.39 -10.36
N VAL A 51 6.74 -5.19 -9.27
CA VAL A 51 5.29 -5.02 -9.32
C VAL A 51 4.98 -3.67 -9.96
N ASP A 52 4.07 -3.66 -10.93
CA ASP A 52 3.66 -2.44 -11.62
C ASP A 52 3.10 -1.40 -10.63
N PRO A 53 3.78 -0.25 -10.45
CA PRO A 53 3.36 0.76 -9.50
C PRO A 53 2.09 1.52 -9.96
N SER A 54 1.68 1.36 -11.23
CA SER A 54 0.43 1.94 -11.73
C SER A 54 -0.82 1.26 -11.15
N ARG A 55 -0.66 0.02 -10.64
CA ARG A 55 -1.78 -0.82 -10.18
C ARG A 55 -1.90 -0.83 -8.66
N ALA A 56 -2.88 -0.11 -8.15
CA ALA A 56 -3.20 -0.08 -6.72
C ALA A 56 -3.67 -1.45 -6.19
N ARG A 57 -3.14 -1.87 -5.05
CA ARG A 57 -3.47 -3.14 -4.39
C ARG A 57 -4.83 -3.07 -3.71
N ARG A 58 -5.47 -4.24 -3.58
CA ARG A 58 -6.70 -4.37 -2.80
C ARG A 58 -6.36 -4.39 -1.31
N VAL A 59 -7.26 -3.83 -0.49
CA VAL A 59 -7.18 -3.97 0.97
C VAL A 59 -7.49 -5.43 1.32
N PRO A 60 -6.62 -6.14 2.07
CA PRO A 60 -6.94 -7.47 2.55
C PRO A 60 -8.15 -7.43 3.50
N PRO A 61 -9.10 -8.36 3.40
CA PRO A 61 -10.22 -8.42 4.34
C PRO A 61 -9.71 -8.73 5.76
N GLY A 62 -10.39 -8.20 6.78
CA GLY A 62 -10.20 -8.59 8.18
C GLY A 62 -11.49 -9.20 8.73
N ARG A 63 -11.40 -10.20 9.60
CA ARG A 63 -12.58 -10.84 10.23
C ARG A 63 -13.01 -10.14 11.53
N SER A 64 -12.18 -9.24 12.02
CA SER A 64 -12.45 -8.36 13.16
C SER A 64 -11.83 -6.99 12.91
N GLU A 65 -12.28 -5.98 13.67
CA GLU A 65 -11.69 -4.63 13.65
C GLU A 65 -10.18 -4.66 13.94
N SER A 66 -9.78 -5.49 14.91
CA SER A 66 -8.39 -5.72 15.28
C SER A 66 -7.53 -6.17 14.09
N GLU A 67 -7.98 -7.23 13.41
CA GLU A 67 -7.31 -7.77 12.23
C GLU A 67 -7.27 -6.76 11.09
N LEU A 68 -8.40 -6.07 10.84
CA LEU A 68 -8.47 -5.07 9.78
C LEU A 68 -7.49 -3.92 10.05
N ARG A 69 -7.36 -3.44 11.29
CA ARG A 69 -6.40 -2.37 11.62
C ARG A 69 -4.96 -2.78 11.31
N VAL A 70 -4.59 -4.03 11.58
CA VAL A 70 -3.26 -4.56 11.21
C VAL A 70 -3.11 -4.63 9.69
N SER A 71 -4.09 -5.21 9.00
CA SER A 71 -4.12 -5.33 7.53
C SER A 71 -4.03 -3.97 6.84
N LEU A 72 -4.78 -2.96 7.30
CA LEU A 72 -4.77 -1.60 6.77
C LEU A 72 -3.41 -0.93 6.93
N ARG A 73 -2.73 -1.11 8.06
CA ARG A 73 -1.38 -0.57 8.26
C ARG A 73 -0.37 -1.17 7.29
N GLN A 74 -0.39 -2.49 7.13
CA GLN A 74 0.50 -3.17 6.18
C GLN A 74 0.19 -2.78 4.74
N TRP A 75 -1.09 -2.78 4.37
CA TRP A 75 -1.54 -2.36 3.05
C TRP A 75 -1.16 -0.90 2.74
N ARG A 76 -1.35 0.04 3.67
CA ARG A 76 -0.96 1.43 3.50
C ARG A 76 0.55 1.58 3.28
N ARG A 77 1.38 0.82 4.00
CA ARG A 77 2.85 0.84 3.79
C ARG A 77 3.22 0.39 2.37
N ARG A 78 2.58 -0.67 1.87
CA ARG A 78 2.78 -1.16 0.49
C ARG A 78 2.31 -0.15 -0.56
N GLU A 79 1.17 0.49 -0.32
CA GLU A 79 0.66 1.53 -1.22
C GLU A 79 1.52 2.80 -1.22
N ALA A 80 2.11 3.17 -0.07
CA ALA A 80 3.06 4.27 0.00
C ALA A 80 4.33 3.98 -0.83
N LEU A 81 4.91 2.78 -0.69
CA LEU A 81 6.02 2.35 -1.57
C LEU A 81 5.61 2.41 -3.05
N ARG A 82 4.39 1.93 -3.38
CA ARG A 82 3.86 1.97 -4.75
C ARG A 82 3.77 3.39 -5.29
N LEU A 83 3.28 4.35 -4.49
CA LEU A 83 3.15 5.75 -4.89
C LEU A 83 4.52 6.41 -5.08
N ILE A 84 5.49 6.12 -4.22
CA ILE A 84 6.88 6.61 -4.37
C ILE A 84 7.50 6.04 -5.66
N ALA A 85 7.31 4.76 -5.95
CA ALA A 85 7.76 4.16 -7.21
C ALA A 85 7.02 4.71 -8.43
N LEU A 86 5.74 5.08 -8.30
CA LEU A 86 5.00 5.73 -9.38
C LEU A 86 5.54 7.14 -9.67
N ASP A 87 5.94 7.87 -8.64
CA ASP A 87 6.48 9.22 -8.72
C ASP A 87 7.91 9.23 -9.28
N VAL A 88 8.83 8.55 -8.58
CA VAL A 88 10.28 8.63 -8.83
C VAL A 88 10.69 7.76 -10.03
N VAL A 89 10.26 6.50 -10.06
CA VAL A 89 10.72 5.53 -11.07
C VAL A 89 9.95 5.62 -12.38
N ARG A 90 8.67 6.02 -12.32
CA ARG A 90 7.83 6.14 -13.52
C ARG A 90 7.64 7.58 -13.99
N GLY A 91 8.20 8.56 -13.29
CA GLY A 91 8.10 9.97 -13.64
C GLY A 91 6.67 10.45 -13.82
N ALA A 92 5.73 9.92 -13.02
CA ALA A 92 4.33 10.32 -13.11
C ALA A 92 4.19 11.81 -12.78
N SER A 93 3.25 12.50 -13.44
CA SER A 93 2.95 13.88 -13.08
C SER A 93 2.44 13.98 -11.64
N VAL A 94 2.68 15.11 -10.99
CA VAL A 94 2.20 15.41 -9.64
C VAL A 94 0.69 15.17 -9.53
N ASP A 95 -0.09 15.64 -10.52
CA ASP A 95 -1.55 15.43 -10.56
C ASP A 95 -1.93 13.94 -10.54
N ARG A 96 -1.18 13.10 -11.26
CA ARG A 96 -1.41 11.66 -11.29
C ARG A 96 -1.09 11.00 -9.95
N VAL A 97 0.01 11.41 -9.30
CA VAL A 97 0.39 10.91 -7.97
C VAL A 97 -0.63 11.34 -6.92
N MET A 98 -1.11 12.60 -6.97
CA MET A 98 -2.15 13.11 -6.09
C MET A 98 -3.47 12.36 -6.26
N ALA A 99 -3.93 12.18 -7.50
CA ALA A 99 -5.13 11.39 -7.78
C ALA A 99 -5.00 9.94 -7.29
N ALA A 100 -3.84 9.32 -7.48
CA ALA A 100 -3.57 7.97 -6.98
C ALA A 100 -3.55 7.92 -5.44
N THR A 101 -3.04 8.96 -4.78
CA THR A 101 -3.01 9.08 -3.32
C THR A 101 -4.43 9.19 -2.75
N SER A 102 -5.29 10.03 -3.34
CA SER A 102 -6.70 10.15 -2.94
C SER A 102 -7.43 8.80 -3.05
N ARG A 103 -7.21 8.06 -4.15
CA ARG A 103 -7.79 6.72 -4.33
C ARG A 103 -7.33 5.72 -3.27
N VAL A 104 -6.09 5.83 -2.77
CA VAL A 104 -5.63 5.02 -1.64
C VAL A 104 -6.38 5.42 -0.37
N ALA A 105 -6.54 6.70 -0.08
CA ALA A 105 -7.32 7.13 1.09
C ALA A 105 -8.77 6.61 1.04
N GLU A 106 -9.45 6.78 -0.10
CA GLU A 106 -10.83 6.30 -0.32
C GLU A 106 -10.96 4.78 -0.11
N ARG A 107 -10.03 3.97 -0.64
CA ARG A 107 -10.04 2.52 -0.46
C ARG A 107 -9.87 2.11 1.01
N GLY A 108 -8.99 2.80 1.73
CA GLY A 108 -8.78 2.55 3.16
C GLY A 108 -10.03 2.88 3.98
N LEU A 109 -10.66 4.01 3.68
CA LEU A 109 -11.91 4.44 4.31
C LEU A 109 -13.06 3.47 4.02
N ALA A 110 -13.24 3.05 2.76
CA ALA A 110 -14.28 2.11 2.38
C ALA A 110 -14.12 0.76 3.11
N ALA A 111 -12.89 0.25 3.23
CA ALA A 111 -12.63 -0.99 3.96
C ALA A 111 -12.92 -0.86 5.46
N ALA A 112 -12.52 0.25 6.08
CA ALA A 112 -12.82 0.54 7.49
C ALA A 112 -14.32 0.66 7.75
N LEU A 113 -15.04 1.39 6.88
CA LEU A 113 -16.48 1.57 6.97
C LEU A 113 -17.23 0.24 6.84
N ALA A 114 -16.85 -0.60 5.87
CA ALA A 114 -17.47 -1.91 5.66
C ALA A 114 -17.33 -2.81 6.90
N CYS A 115 -16.15 -2.87 7.51
CA CYS A 115 -15.92 -3.68 8.71
C CYS A 115 -16.67 -3.13 9.93
N ALA A 116 -16.67 -1.81 10.14
CA ALA A 116 -17.42 -1.20 11.23
C ALA A 116 -18.94 -1.42 11.06
N GLY A 117 -19.44 -1.29 9.82
CA GLY A 117 -20.83 -1.57 9.47
C GLY A 117 -21.22 -3.01 9.82
N GLN A 118 -20.42 -3.99 9.40
CA GLN A 118 -20.65 -5.41 9.72
C GLN A 118 -20.69 -5.68 11.23
N GLU A 119 -19.79 -5.06 12.00
CA GLU A 119 -19.75 -5.23 13.46
C GLU A 119 -20.98 -4.64 14.15
N LEU A 120 -21.45 -3.48 13.69
CA LEU A 120 -22.66 -2.85 14.20
C LEU A 120 -23.91 -3.65 13.84
N GLU A 121 -24.01 -4.13 12.60
CA GLU A 121 -25.12 -4.97 12.13
C GLU A 121 -25.21 -6.29 12.92
N GLN A 122 -24.08 -6.92 13.21
CA GLN A 122 -24.04 -8.14 14.03
C GLN A 122 -24.53 -7.92 15.46
N ARG A 123 -24.26 -6.74 16.05
CA ARG A 123 -24.61 -6.43 17.45
C ARG A 123 -26.01 -5.86 17.62
N HIS A 124 -26.46 -5.07 16.66
CA HIS A 124 -27.65 -4.23 16.79
C HIS A 124 -28.70 -4.48 15.71
N GLY A 125 -28.42 -5.38 14.76
CA GLY A 125 -29.27 -5.60 13.60
C GLY A 125 -29.12 -4.51 12.53
N LEU A 126 -29.94 -4.61 11.49
CA LEU A 126 -29.90 -3.67 10.36
C LEU A 126 -30.49 -2.31 10.77
N PRO A 127 -29.79 -1.19 10.53
CA PRO A 127 -30.33 0.13 10.77
C PRO A 127 -31.56 0.36 9.89
N ARG A 128 -32.57 1.03 10.44
CA ARG A 128 -33.80 1.38 9.71
C ARG A 128 -34.13 2.85 9.91
N ASN A 129 -34.66 3.50 8.88
CA ASN A 129 -35.20 4.85 8.99
C ASN A 129 -36.57 4.86 9.70
N ALA A 130 -37.15 6.05 9.88
CA ALA A 130 -38.46 6.21 10.53
C ALA A 130 -39.61 5.48 9.82
N ALA A 131 -39.48 5.21 8.51
CA ALA A 131 -40.45 4.44 7.73
C ALA A 131 -40.21 2.91 7.82
N GLY A 132 -39.18 2.47 8.55
CA GLY A 132 -38.81 1.05 8.70
C GLY A 132 -37.94 0.50 7.56
N GLU A 133 -37.48 1.34 6.63
CA GLU A 133 -36.65 0.93 5.49
C GLU A 133 -35.19 0.75 5.92
N ILE A 134 -34.52 -0.28 5.40
CA ILE A 134 -33.11 -0.57 5.72
C ILE A 134 -32.21 0.58 5.21
N GLN A 135 -31.31 1.04 6.07
CA GLN A 135 -30.29 2.03 5.75
C GLN A 135 -28.90 1.39 5.92
N PRO A 136 -28.26 0.92 4.85
CA PRO A 136 -26.95 0.28 4.95
C PRO A 136 -25.89 1.31 5.37
N LEU A 137 -24.99 0.91 6.27
CA LEU A 137 -23.89 1.76 6.76
C LEU A 137 -22.73 1.85 5.75
N ALA A 138 -22.65 0.90 4.81
CA ALA A 138 -21.69 0.88 3.73
C ALA A 138 -22.44 0.61 2.42
N CYS A 139 -22.27 1.49 1.43
CA CYS A 139 -22.79 1.33 0.08
C CYS A 139 -21.68 0.92 -0.90
#